data_AF-A0A9X6LH57-F1
#
_entry.id   AF-A0A9X6LH57-F1
#
_cell.length_a   1.000
_cell.length_b   1.000
_cell.length_c   1.000
_cell.angle_alpha   90.00
_cell.angle_beta   90.00
_cell.angle_gamma   90.00
#
_symmetry.space_group_name_H-M   'P 1'
#
loop_
_entity.id
_entity.type
_entity.pdbx_description
1 polymer ?
#
loop_
_entity_poly.entity_id
_entity_poly.type
_entity_poly.pdbx_seq_one_letter_code
_entity_poly.pdbx_strand_id
1 'polypeptide(L)'
;MDIQEVSRAVQAIRAEENENGILSIRGNEVHLSNETFEWVLAENSVKPNILSRESEKLPYEVSFINDNVIYYSLYTSERMKEKLGGIPHIRKYNDDRESS
;
A
#
# COMPACT_ATOMS: atom_id res chain seq x y z
N MET A 1 -0.61 -26.88 -21.01
CA MET A 1 -1.24 -25.90 -20.12
C MET A 1 -2.21 -25.09 -20.95
N ASP A 2 -3.50 -25.33 -20.77
CA ASP A 2 -4.58 -24.60 -21.44
C ASP A 2 -4.99 -23.35 -20.63
N ILE A 3 -5.70 -22.42 -21.26
CA ILE A 3 -6.19 -21.20 -20.62
C ILE A 3 -7.12 -21.48 -19.42
N GLN A 4 -7.86 -22.58 -19.40
CA GLN A 4 -8.68 -22.95 -18.24
C GLN A 4 -7.83 -23.40 -17.05
N GLU A 5 -6.77 -24.18 -17.29
CA GLU A 5 -5.79 -24.53 -16.26
C GLU A 5 -5.09 -23.29 -15.68
N VAL A 6 -4.69 -22.35 -16.55
CA VAL A 6 -4.11 -21.07 -16.12
C VAL A 6 -5.12 -20.27 -15.29
N SER A 7 -6.38 -20.21 -15.72
CA SER A 7 -7.44 -19.47 -15.01
C SER A 7 -7.70 -20.05 -13.61
N ARG A 8 -7.72 -21.37 -13.46
CA ARG A 8 -7.88 -22.03 -12.15
C ARG A 8 -6.70 -21.75 -11.22
N ALA A 9 -5.47 -21.81 -11.75
CA ALA A 9 -4.28 -21.45 -10.97
C ALA A 9 -4.33 -19.99 -10.51
N VAL A 10 -4.71 -19.06 -11.39
CA VAL A 10 -4.88 -17.64 -11.05
C VAL A 10 -5.96 -17.42 -10.01
N GLN A 11 -7.09 -18.13 -10.09
CA GLN A 11 -8.17 -18.02 -9.08
C GLN A 11 -7.75 -18.56 -7.72
N ALA A 12 -7.01 -19.68 -7.68
CA ALA A 12 -6.48 -20.23 -6.44
C ALA A 12 -5.49 -19.27 -5.78
N ILE A 13 -4.56 -18.71 -6.56
CA ILE A 13 -3.61 -17.69 -6.08
C ILE A 13 -4.37 -16.47 -5.55
N ARG A 14 -5.37 -15.95 -6.28
CA ARG A 14 -6.17 -14.81 -5.82
C ARG A 14 -6.95 -15.05 -4.54
N ALA A 15 -7.40 -16.29 -4.30
CA ALA A 15 -8.09 -16.64 -3.07
C ALA A 15 -7.13 -16.58 -1.87
N GLU A 16 -5.92 -17.10 -2.02
CA GLU A 16 -4.86 -17.09 -1.00
C GLU A 16 -4.26 -15.67 -0.79
N GLU A 17 -4.12 -14.89 -1.86
CA GLU A 17 -3.72 -13.47 -1.85
C GLU A 17 -4.67 -12.61 -0.99
N ASN A 18 -5.99 -12.89 -1.05
CA ASN A 18 -6.98 -12.21 -0.21
C ASN A 18 -6.87 -12.57 1.28
N GLU A 19 -6.40 -13.76 1.63
CA GLU A 19 -6.25 -14.19 3.03
C GLU A 19 -4.99 -13.61 3.69
N ASN A 20 -3.90 -13.51 2.92
CA ASN A 20 -2.62 -12.99 3.43
C ASN A 20 -2.44 -11.48 3.20
N GLY A 21 -3.32 -10.85 2.41
CA GLY A 21 -3.26 -9.44 2.03
C GLY A 21 -2.06 -9.09 1.15
N ILE A 22 -1.47 -10.07 0.46
CA ILE A 22 -0.47 -9.87 -0.58
C ILE A 22 -1.21 -9.76 -1.90
N LEU A 23 -1.16 -8.59 -2.54
CA LEU A 23 -1.89 -8.31 -3.78
C LEU A 23 -1.07 -8.61 -5.04
N SER A 24 0.27 -8.58 -4.94
CA SER A 24 1.16 -8.84 -6.08
C SER A 24 2.62 -8.88 -5.62
N ILE A 25 3.44 -9.73 -6.24
CA ILE A 25 4.90 -9.72 -6.09
C ILE A 25 5.54 -9.49 -7.46
N ARG A 26 6.44 -8.51 -7.55
CA ARG A 26 7.18 -8.16 -8.79
C ARG A 26 8.65 -7.94 -8.46
N GLY A 27 9.49 -8.92 -8.80
CA GLY A 27 10.90 -8.85 -8.43
C GLY A 27 11.06 -8.77 -6.91
N ASN A 28 11.64 -7.68 -6.41
CA ASN A 28 11.77 -7.41 -4.97
C ASN A 28 10.67 -6.49 -4.41
N GLU A 29 9.61 -6.22 -5.17
CA GLU A 29 8.49 -5.39 -4.74
C GLU A 29 7.30 -6.26 -4.34
N VAL A 30 6.73 -6.00 -3.17
CA VAL A 30 5.56 -6.68 -2.63
C VAL A 30 4.45 -5.64 -2.43
N HIS A 31 3.40 -5.78 -3.22
CA HIS A 31 2.18 -4.98 -3.09
C HIS A 31 1.29 -5.63 -2.04
N LEU A 32 0.96 -4.88 -1.00
CA LEU A 32 0.11 -5.34 0.09
C LEU A 32 -1.22 -4.57 0.10
N SER A 33 -2.26 -5.18 0.66
CA SER A 33 -3.46 -4.46 1.10
C SER A 33 -3.07 -3.40 2.12
N ASN A 34 -3.90 -2.37 2.28
CA ASN A 34 -3.59 -1.31 3.24
C ASN A 34 -3.50 -1.87 4.67
N GLU A 35 -4.40 -2.79 5.04
CA GLU A 35 -4.43 -3.43 6.36
C GLU A 35 -3.14 -4.20 6.66
N THR A 36 -2.72 -5.09 5.75
CA THR A 36 -1.49 -5.87 5.92
C THR A 36 -0.27 -4.95 5.91
N PHE A 37 -0.25 -3.95 5.02
CA PHE A 37 0.84 -2.98 4.98
C PHE A 37 0.99 -2.22 6.30
N GLU A 38 -0.09 -1.68 6.86
CA GLU A 38 -0.07 -0.94 8.12
C GLU A 38 0.40 -1.80 9.29
N TRP A 39 -0.02 -3.07 9.32
CA TRP A 39 0.40 -4.03 10.32
C TRP A 39 1.91 -4.32 10.23
N VAL A 40 2.41 -4.68 9.04
CA VAL A 40 3.85 -4.95 8.84
C VAL A 40 4.69 -3.70 9.10
N LEU A 41 4.21 -2.52 8.67
CA LEU A 41 4.89 -1.25 8.94
C LEU A 41 5.03 -0.99 10.44
N ALA A 42 3.98 -1.24 11.22
CA ALA A 42 4.00 -1.08 12.67
C ALA A 42 4.99 -2.05 13.34
N GLU A 43 5.02 -3.31 12.92
CA GLU A 43 5.98 -4.30 13.44
C GLU A 43 7.43 -3.92 13.17
N ASN A 44 7.71 -3.39 11.97
CA ASN A 44 9.06 -3.01 11.58
C ASN A 44 9.50 -1.68 12.21
N SER A 45 8.57 -0.87 12.72
CA SER A 45 8.85 0.45 13.32
C SER A 45 9.67 1.36 12.40
N VAL A 46 9.50 1.19 11.08
CA VAL A 46 10.18 1.98 10.05
C VAL A 46 9.30 3.16 9.65
N LYS A 47 9.93 4.31 9.40
CA LYS A 47 9.23 5.44 8.79
C LYS A 47 9.04 5.17 7.30
N PRO A 48 7.80 5.14 6.77
CA PRO A 48 7.58 4.89 5.36
C PRO A 48 7.90 6.14 4.53
N ASN A 49 8.21 5.90 3.25
CA ASN A 49 8.17 6.89 2.19
C ASN A 49 6.72 7.05 1.71
N ILE A 50 6.32 8.29 1.44
CA ILE A 50 5.00 8.61 0.91
C ILE A 50 5.22 9.39 -0.39
N LEU A 51 4.74 8.83 -1.50
CA LEU A 51 4.88 9.38 -2.84
C LEU A 51 3.51 9.70 -3.42
N SER A 52 3.38 10.88 -4.04
CA SER A 52 2.22 11.23 -4.85
C SER A 52 2.28 10.56 -6.21
N ARG A 53 1.13 10.11 -6.71
CA ARG A 53 0.96 9.45 -8.01
C ARG A 53 -0.06 10.20 -8.86
N GLU A 54 0.07 10.08 -10.17
CA GLU A 54 -0.90 10.60 -11.14
C GLU A 54 -2.14 9.69 -11.23
N SER A 55 -2.84 9.50 -10.10
CA SER A 55 -4.07 8.73 -10.03
C SER A 55 -5.09 9.44 -9.14
N GLU A 56 -6.27 9.75 -9.67
CA GLU A 56 -7.33 10.36 -8.87
C GLU A 56 -7.88 9.42 -7.80
N LYS A 57 -7.89 8.11 -8.07
CA LYS A 57 -8.44 7.09 -7.17
C LYS A 57 -7.45 6.69 -6.08
N LEU A 58 -6.19 6.49 -6.45
CA LEU A 58 -5.12 6.07 -5.54
C LEU A 58 -3.91 7.01 -5.68
N PRO A 59 -4.08 8.29 -5.27
CA PRO A 59 -3.07 9.34 -5.47
C PRO A 59 -1.81 9.16 -4.63
N TYR A 60 -1.79 8.20 -3.70
CA TYR A 60 -0.65 7.99 -2.82
C TYR A 60 -0.14 6.56 -2.90
N GLU A 61 1.17 6.43 -2.86
CA GLU A 61 1.87 5.19 -2.58
C GLU A 61 2.68 5.36 -1.31
N VAL A 62 2.56 4.38 -0.42
CA VAL A 62 3.30 4.33 0.83
C VAL A 62 4.19 3.09 0.77
N SER A 63 5.48 3.26 1.02
CA SER A 63 6.44 2.17 0.91
C SER A 63 7.54 2.21 1.96
N PHE A 64 8.12 1.07 2.27
CA PHE A 64 9.34 0.96 3.06
C PHE A 64 10.18 -0.21 2.56
N ILE A 65 11.46 -0.19 2.91
CA ILE A 65 12.42 -1.24 2.54
C ILE A 65 12.77 -2.01 3.81
N ASN A 66 12.66 -3.32 3.75
CA ASN A 66 13.24 -4.23 4.74
C ASN A 66 13.90 -5.41 4.03
N ASP A 67 15.10 -5.81 4.47
CA ASP A 67 15.86 -6.94 3.91
C ASP A 67 15.94 -6.94 2.36
N ASN A 68 16.17 -5.78 1.77
CA ASN A 68 16.26 -5.57 0.32
C ASN A 68 14.95 -5.84 -0.46
N VAL A 69 13.82 -5.97 0.24
CA VAL A 69 12.46 -6.07 -0.28
C VAL A 69 11.74 -4.73 -0.07
N ILE A 70 11.07 -4.26 -1.11
CA ILE A 70 10.23 -3.06 -1.08
C ILE A 70 8.80 -3.50 -0.81
N TYR A 71 8.26 -3.13 0.35
CA TYR A 71 6.85 -3.30 0.64
C TYR A 71 6.14 -2.01 0.29
N TYR A 72 5.03 -2.08 -0.44
CA TYR A 72 4.24 -0.91 -0.77
C TYR A 72 2.74 -1.18 -0.75
N SER A 73 1.98 -0.11 -0.57
CA SER A 73 0.54 -0.13 -0.69
C SER A 73 0.02 1.21 -1.21
N LEU A 74 -1.12 1.16 -1.89
CA LEU A 74 -1.71 2.32 -2.57
C LEU A 74 -2.89 2.85 -1.78
N TYR A 75 -2.95 4.17 -1.59
CA TYR A 75 -3.93 4.80 -0.71
C TYR A 75 -4.78 5.83 -1.44
N THR A 76 -6.05 5.89 -1.04
CA THR A 76 -6.95 7.00 -1.35
C THR A 76 -6.57 8.22 -0.50
N SER A 77 -6.98 9.42 -0.93
CA SER A 77 -6.83 10.63 -0.11
C SER A 77 -7.58 10.56 1.23
N GLU A 78 -8.66 9.80 1.29
CA GLU A 78 -9.42 9.59 2.52
C GLU A 78 -8.62 8.75 3.51
N ARG A 79 -8.08 7.61 3.06
CA ARG A 79 -7.33 6.71 3.94
C ARG A 79 -5.99 7.29 4.38
N MET A 80 -5.36 8.15 3.58
CA MET A 80 -4.16 8.90 4.03
C MET A 80 -4.44 9.91 5.15
N LYS A 81 -5.69 10.37 5.30
CA LYS A 81 -6.10 11.21 6.45
C LYS A 81 -6.30 10.37 7.71
N GLU A 82 -6.63 9.10 7.53
CA GLU A 82 -6.67 8.11 8.61
C GLU A 82 -5.24 7.73 9.01
N LYS A 83 -5.07 7.31 10.27
CA LYS A 83 -3.73 7.10 10.84
C LYS A 83 -3.06 5.88 10.20
N LEU A 84 -1.96 6.07 9.46
CA LEU A 84 -1.07 4.96 9.11
C LEU A 84 -0.47 4.36 10.39
N GLY A 85 -0.86 3.13 10.75
CA GLY A 85 -0.29 2.42 11.91
C GLY A 85 -0.59 3.05 13.27
N GLY A 86 -1.73 3.74 13.43
CA GLY A 86 -2.14 4.33 14.73
C GLY A 86 -1.40 5.63 15.11
N ILE A 87 -0.46 6.11 14.28
CA ILE A 87 0.21 7.40 14.45
C ILE A 87 -0.58 8.46 13.68
N PRO A 88 -1.15 9.48 14.36
CA PRO A 88 -1.84 10.55 13.67
C PRO A 88 -0.90 11.23 12.68
N HIS A 89 -1.32 11.35 11.42
CA HIS A 89 -0.66 12.20 10.44
C HIS A 89 -0.91 13.67 10.80
N ILE A 90 -0.33 14.14 11.91
CA ILE A 90 -0.30 15.58 12.22
C ILE A 90 0.83 16.16 11.39
N ARG A 91 0.50 16.42 10.13
CA ARG A 91 0.78 17.70 9.50
C ARG A 91 -0.36 17.95 8.53
N LYS A 92 -1.40 18.63 9.04
CA LYS A 92 -2.14 19.61 8.25
C LYS A 92 -1.09 20.43 7.50
N TYR A 93 -0.86 20.12 6.24
CA TYR A 93 -0.24 21.06 5.33
C TYR A 93 -1.31 22.13 5.13
N ASN A 94 -1.21 23.19 5.92
CA ASN A 94 -2.02 24.38 5.76
C ASN A 94 -1.68 24.95 4.38
N ASP A 95 -2.54 24.70 3.40
CA ASP A 95 -2.56 25.41 2.12
C ASP A 95 -3.73 26.40 2.05
N ASP A 96 -4.22 26.83 3.23
CA ASP A 96 -5.05 28.01 3.38
C ASP A 96 -4.12 29.22 3.65
N ARG A 97 -3.38 29.64 2.63
CA ARG A 97 -2.98 31.04 2.51
C ARG A 97 -3.70 31.63 1.31
N GLU A 98 -4.95 32.03 1.55
CA GLU A 98 -5.52 33.19 0.90
C GLU A 98 -4.45 34.28 0.85
N SER A 99 -3.93 34.56 -0.35
CA SER A 99 -3.26 35.82 -0.60
C SER A 99 -4.34 36.84 -0.93
N SER A 100 -4.34 37.88 -0.12
CA SER A 100 -5.22 39.05 -0.11
C SER A 100 -5.31 39.80 -1.44
#